data_AF-A0A0F7ZTA9-F1
#
_entry.id   AF-A0A0F7ZTA9-F1
#
_cell.length_a   1.000
_cell.length_b   1.000
_cell.length_c   1.000
_cell.angle_alpha   90.00
_cell.angle_beta   90.00
_cell.angle_gamma   90.00
#
_symmetry.space_group_name_H-M   'P 1'
#
loop_
_entity.id
_entity.type
_entity.pdbx_description
1 polymer ?
#
loop_
_entity_poly.entity_id
_entity_poly.type
_entity_poly.pdbx_seq_one_letter_code
_entity_poly.pdbx_strand_id
1 'polypeptide(L)'
;MPSKQIQEEGCIATTFERKYYQRGRAFVKRSLRPNEFRTGYRGLHVPRLGKERLINEAESLQFIQQHTDIPVPTVYCHFEDDGAYYLITEYIEGVSMSELPEEQKAIVREELESQRAKLKTLKSCRLGGPSGIVIPPYRVLQRTETDHWCLRPSNQDEYVFCHNDLSQQNVIVNQDTLEIRAIIDWEYAGFFPPRFEYPFYARLGPSSAINGEVDDSLDLLQFLHSESVSQSATAYADTASANDKE
;
A
#
# COMPACT_ATOMS: atom_id res chain seq x y z
N MET A 1 -0.85 -1.98 -36.63
CA MET A 1 -0.44 -3.35 -36.29
C MET A 1 -0.44 -3.46 -34.77
N PRO A 2 -1.29 -4.27 -34.14
CA PRO A 2 -1.21 -4.48 -32.70
C PRO A 2 0.15 -5.10 -32.40
N SER A 3 0.99 -4.42 -31.61
CA SER A 3 2.25 -4.96 -31.15
C SER A 3 1.95 -6.26 -30.39
N LYS A 4 2.43 -7.40 -30.91
CA LYS A 4 2.43 -8.64 -30.13
C LYS A 4 3.19 -8.34 -28.83
N GLN A 5 2.47 -8.25 -27.72
CA GLN A 5 3.10 -8.20 -26.40
C GLN A 5 3.93 -9.47 -26.27
N ILE A 6 5.25 -9.33 -26.32
CA ILE A 6 6.16 -10.43 -26.05
C ILE A 6 5.91 -10.80 -24.58
N GLN A 7 5.44 -12.01 -24.35
CA GLN A 7 5.25 -12.52 -23.00
C GLN A 7 6.64 -12.74 -22.40
N GLU A 8 7.03 -11.85 -21.48
CA GLU A 8 8.31 -11.92 -20.80
C GLU A 8 8.38 -13.19 -19.95
N GLU A 9 9.54 -13.83 -19.96
CA GLU A 9 9.74 -15.10 -19.28
C GLU A 9 9.47 -14.96 -17.78
N GLY A 10 8.55 -15.77 -17.25
CA GLY A 10 8.21 -15.76 -15.81
C GLY A 10 7.24 -14.68 -15.39
N CYS A 11 6.78 -13.83 -16.32
CA CYS A 11 5.69 -12.90 -16.05
C CYS A 11 4.38 -13.68 -15.90
N ILE A 12 3.85 -13.70 -14.68
CA ILE A 12 2.62 -14.42 -14.34
C ILE A 12 1.37 -13.53 -14.49
N ALA A 13 1.53 -12.21 -14.41
CA ALA A 13 0.44 -11.27 -14.61
C ALA A 13 0.95 -9.89 -15.07
N THR A 14 0.14 -9.18 -15.85
CA THR A 14 0.35 -7.76 -16.16
C THR A 14 -0.96 -6.99 -16.04
N THR A 15 -1.00 -6.01 -15.14
CA THR A 15 -2.15 -5.12 -14.93
C THR A 15 -1.92 -3.79 -15.64
N PHE A 16 -2.85 -2.85 -15.46
CA PHE A 16 -2.63 -1.45 -15.85
C PHE A 16 -1.62 -0.74 -14.95
N GLU A 17 -1.27 -1.31 -13.80
CA GLU A 17 -0.41 -0.69 -12.79
C GLU A 17 1.02 -1.24 -12.83
N ARG A 18 1.19 -2.55 -13.04
CA ARG A 18 2.49 -3.24 -12.90
C ARG A 18 2.53 -4.61 -13.56
N LYS A 19 3.74 -5.17 -13.66
CA LYS A 19 3.98 -6.58 -13.99
C LYS A 19 4.34 -7.37 -12.74
N TYR A 20 3.96 -8.64 -12.74
CA TYR A 20 4.26 -9.60 -11.68
C TYR A 20 5.01 -10.78 -12.26
N TYR A 21 6.06 -11.21 -11.56
CA TYR A 21 6.86 -12.36 -11.95
C TYR A 21 7.02 -13.30 -10.76
N GLN A 22 7.16 -14.59 -11.05
CA GLN A 22 7.50 -15.59 -10.05
C GLN A 22 8.59 -16.51 -10.61
N ARG A 23 9.68 -16.66 -9.86
CA ARG A 23 10.80 -17.54 -10.20
C ARG A 23 11.34 -18.22 -8.95
N GLY A 24 11.16 -19.53 -8.85
CA GLY A 24 11.53 -20.28 -7.65
C GLY A 24 10.84 -19.68 -6.42
N ARG A 25 11.62 -19.28 -5.42
CA ARG A 25 11.13 -18.64 -4.19
C ARG A 25 11.08 -17.12 -4.25
N ALA A 26 11.28 -16.50 -5.42
CA ALA A 26 11.19 -15.06 -5.59
C ALA A 26 9.88 -14.66 -6.25
N PHE A 27 9.23 -13.66 -5.67
CA PHE A 27 8.12 -12.92 -6.24
C PHE A 27 8.58 -11.50 -6.58
N VAL A 28 8.24 -11.02 -7.76
CA VAL A 28 8.67 -9.69 -8.24
C VAL A 28 7.46 -8.86 -8.61
N LYS A 29 7.34 -7.68 -8.01
CA LYS A 29 6.48 -6.60 -8.50
C LYS A 29 7.36 -5.60 -9.24
N ARG A 30 6.94 -5.21 -10.44
CA ARG A 30 7.65 -4.22 -11.25
C ARG A 30 6.71 -3.16 -11.79
N SER A 31 6.95 -1.89 -11.50
CA SER A 31 6.17 -0.80 -12.09
C SER A 31 6.28 -0.81 -13.62
N LEU A 32 5.23 -0.35 -14.31
CA LEU A 32 5.29 -0.19 -15.75
C LEU A 32 6.24 0.95 -16.13
N ARG A 33 6.97 0.76 -17.22
CA ARG A 33 7.71 1.85 -17.89
C ARG A 33 6.73 2.75 -18.65
N PRO A 34 7.09 4.01 -18.95
CA PRO A 34 6.24 4.92 -19.72
C PRO A 34 5.79 4.37 -21.09
N ASN A 35 6.66 3.62 -21.77
CA ASN A 35 6.34 2.98 -23.05
C ASN A 35 5.49 1.71 -22.92
N GLU A 36 5.26 1.21 -21.69
CA GLU A 36 4.40 0.06 -21.40
C GLU A 36 2.99 0.48 -20.95
N PHE A 37 2.75 1.77 -20.74
CA PHE A 37 1.45 2.31 -20.38
C PHE A 37 0.41 1.98 -21.45
N ARG A 38 -0.81 1.69 -21.00
CA ARG A 38 -1.88 1.16 -21.85
C ARG A 38 -2.99 2.20 -21.99
N THR A 39 -3.54 2.31 -23.19
CA THR A 39 -4.71 3.15 -23.44
C THR A 39 -5.98 2.38 -23.08
N GLY A 40 -6.75 2.90 -22.12
CA GLY A 40 -8.10 2.44 -21.80
C GLY A 40 -9.16 3.29 -22.49
N TYR A 41 -10.42 3.09 -22.12
CA TYR A 41 -11.56 3.84 -22.67
C TYR A 41 -11.53 5.35 -22.34
N ARG A 42 -10.79 5.77 -21.29
CA ARG A 42 -10.60 7.18 -20.90
C ARG A 42 -9.31 7.80 -21.43
N GLY A 43 -8.61 7.13 -22.35
CA GLY A 43 -7.31 7.56 -22.83
C GLY A 43 -6.15 6.79 -22.19
N LEU A 44 -4.94 7.37 -22.25
CA LEU A 44 -3.74 6.76 -21.71
C LEU A 44 -3.84 6.65 -20.19
N HIS A 45 -3.74 5.43 -19.66
CA HIS A 45 -3.68 5.19 -18.23
C HIS A 45 -2.23 5.31 -17.74
N VAL A 46 -1.98 6.27 -16.87
CA VAL A 46 -0.70 6.48 -16.20
C VAL A 46 -0.86 6.04 -14.75
N PRO A 47 -0.16 4.98 -14.30
CA PRO A 47 -0.23 4.52 -12.90
C PRO A 47 0.20 5.62 -11.94
N ARG A 48 -0.64 5.90 -10.95
CA ARG A 48 -0.33 6.92 -9.93
C ARG A 48 0.51 6.31 -8.83
N LEU A 49 1.57 7.03 -8.45
CA LEU A 49 2.48 6.66 -7.36
C LEU A 49 3.07 5.24 -7.51
N GLY A 50 3.26 4.77 -8.73
CA GLY A 50 3.63 3.37 -8.99
C GLY A 50 4.99 2.98 -8.40
N LYS A 51 5.94 3.93 -8.37
CA LYS A 51 7.26 3.74 -7.75
C LYS A 51 7.16 3.89 -6.23
N GLU A 52 6.54 4.96 -5.77
CA GLU A 52 6.41 5.33 -4.36
C GLU A 52 5.66 4.26 -3.57
N ARG A 53 4.62 3.66 -4.16
CA ARG A 53 3.88 2.51 -3.58
C ARG A 53 4.76 1.27 -3.39
N LEU A 54 5.65 0.97 -4.35
CA LEU A 54 6.58 -0.16 -4.21
C LEU A 54 7.70 0.11 -3.21
N ILE A 55 8.19 1.35 -3.11
CA ILE A 55 9.11 1.76 -2.05
C ILE A 55 8.43 1.59 -0.68
N ASN A 56 7.23 2.14 -0.54
CA ASN A 56 6.47 2.08 0.70
C ASN A 56 6.16 0.63 1.12
N GLU A 57 5.83 -0.24 0.17
CA GLU A 57 5.63 -1.67 0.42
C GLU A 57 6.91 -2.32 0.97
N ALA A 58 8.05 -2.10 0.31
CA ALA A 58 9.32 -2.69 0.72
C ALA A 58 9.71 -2.28 2.15
N GLU A 59 9.60 -0.98 2.44
CA GLU A 59 9.92 -0.42 3.76
C GLU A 59 8.92 -0.88 4.83
N SER A 60 7.64 -0.98 4.49
CA SER A 60 6.61 -1.50 5.39
C SER A 60 6.85 -2.96 5.75
N LEU A 61 7.18 -3.81 4.76
CA LEU A 61 7.54 -5.21 5.00
C LEU A 61 8.74 -5.33 5.94
N GLN A 62 9.81 -4.57 5.69
CA GLN A 62 11.00 -4.56 6.54
C GLN A 62 10.68 -4.05 7.96
N PHE A 63 9.88 -2.98 8.06
CA PHE A 63 9.49 -2.41 9.34
C PHE A 63 8.69 -3.42 10.18
N ILE A 64 7.69 -4.08 9.59
CA ILE A 64 6.87 -5.09 10.28
C ILE A 64 7.71 -6.28 10.73
N GLN A 65 8.59 -6.77 9.87
CA GLN A 65 9.48 -7.89 10.17
C GLN A 65 10.47 -7.56 11.32
N GLN A 66 10.86 -6.29 11.48
CA GLN A 66 11.75 -5.85 12.55
C GLN A 66 11.04 -5.61 13.88
N HIS A 67 9.76 -5.21 13.87
CA HIS A 67 9.06 -4.73 15.06
C HIS A 67 7.95 -5.67 15.55
N THR A 68 7.62 -6.72 14.79
CA THR A 68 6.54 -7.66 15.12
C THR A 68 6.92 -9.09 14.72
N ASP A 69 6.09 -10.03 15.13
CA ASP A 69 6.09 -11.43 14.68
C ASP A 69 5.01 -11.69 13.63
N ILE A 70 4.42 -10.65 13.03
CA ILE A 70 3.41 -10.80 11.98
C ILE A 70 4.10 -11.44 10.76
N PRO A 71 3.56 -12.54 10.23
CA PRO A 71 4.15 -13.18 9.06
C PRO A 71 3.99 -12.28 7.83
N VAL A 72 5.12 -11.88 7.26
CA VAL A 72 5.20 -11.08 6.03
C VAL A 72 6.32 -11.63 5.12
N PRO A 73 6.24 -11.44 3.78
CA PRO A 73 7.32 -11.84 2.90
C PRO A 73 8.64 -11.13 3.22
N THR A 74 9.74 -11.87 3.19
CA THR A 74 11.07 -11.28 3.30
C THR A 74 11.38 -10.46 2.07
N VAL A 75 11.84 -9.21 2.24
CA VAL A 75 12.34 -8.38 1.13
C VAL A 75 13.76 -8.82 0.79
N TYR A 76 13.98 -9.27 -0.44
CA TYR A 76 15.32 -9.61 -0.93
C TYR A 76 16.06 -8.35 -1.41
N CYS A 77 15.39 -7.52 -2.22
CA CYS A 77 15.87 -6.20 -2.60
C CYS A 77 14.75 -5.40 -3.29
N HIS A 78 14.97 -4.10 -3.42
CA HIS A 78 14.17 -3.22 -4.26
C HIS A 78 15.07 -2.13 -4.84
N PHE A 79 14.86 -1.78 -6.10
CA PHE A 79 15.73 -0.86 -6.83
C PHE A 79 15.03 -0.30 -8.06
N GLU A 80 15.57 0.79 -8.60
CA GLU A 80 15.17 1.33 -9.89
C GLU A 80 16.15 0.86 -10.96
N ASP A 81 15.60 0.37 -12.08
CA ASP A 81 16.37 0.02 -13.27
C ASP A 81 15.53 0.26 -14.52
N ASP A 82 16.16 0.80 -15.57
CA ASP A 82 15.55 1.01 -16.89
C ASP A 82 14.13 1.62 -16.87
N GLY A 83 13.96 2.69 -16.08
CA GLY A 83 12.70 3.43 -15.96
C GLY A 83 11.56 2.67 -15.28
N ALA A 84 11.85 1.56 -14.60
CA ALA A 84 10.92 0.81 -13.77
C ALA A 84 11.48 0.62 -12.35
N TYR A 85 10.59 0.50 -11.38
CA TYR A 85 10.93 0.18 -10.01
C TYR A 85 10.59 -1.28 -9.73
N TYR A 86 11.50 -1.98 -9.08
CA TYR A 86 11.43 -3.41 -8.80
C TYR A 86 11.36 -3.59 -7.29
N LEU A 87 10.44 -4.44 -6.85
CA LEU A 87 10.40 -5.00 -5.51
C LEU A 87 10.45 -6.52 -5.65
N ILE A 88 11.50 -7.12 -5.08
CA ILE A 88 11.74 -8.56 -5.07
C ILE A 88 11.60 -9.06 -3.64
N THR A 89 10.64 -9.95 -3.42
CA THR A 89 10.35 -10.55 -2.12
C THR A 89 10.38 -12.07 -2.19
N GLU A 90 10.36 -12.70 -1.03
CA GLU A 90 10.01 -14.10 -0.87
C GLU A 90 8.62 -14.38 -1.45
N TYR A 91 8.50 -15.47 -2.20
CA TYR A 91 7.23 -16.04 -2.61
C TYR A 91 6.72 -16.95 -1.49
N ILE A 92 5.52 -16.68 -1.02
CA ILE A 92 4.90 -17.43 0.07
C ILE A 92 3.96 -18.48 -0.51
N GLU A 93 4.25 -19.74 -0.21
CA GLU A 93 3.40 -20.87 -0.59
C GLU A 93 2.14 -20.92 0.30
N GLY A 94 0.99 -21.08 -0.34
CA GLY A 94 -0.31 -21.14 0.30
C GLY A 94 -1.43 -20.79 -0.67
N VAL A 95 -2.64 -20.66 -0.14
CA VAL A 95 -3.81 -20.19 -0.88
C VAL A 95 -4.27 -18.84 -0.31
N SER A 96 -4.95 -18.04 -1.12
CA SER A 96 -5.60 -16.83 -0.59
C SER A 96 -6.72 -17.23 0.38
N MET A 97 -6.88 -16.49 1.48
CA MET A 97 -8.03 -16.65 2.39
C MET A 97 -9.37 -16.51 1.63
N SER A 98 -9.41 -15.74 0.54
CA SER A 98 -10.63 -15.60 -0.28
C SER A 98 -11.10 -16.90 -0.93
N GLU A 99 -10.19 -17.85 -1.14
CA GLU A 99 -10.45 -19.15 -1.77
C GLU A 99 -10.93 -20.22 -0.78
N LEU A 100 -10.81 -19.97 0.53
CA LEU A 100 -11.28 -20.90 1.55
C LEU A 100 -12.82 -20.94 1.63
N PRO A 101 -13.42 -22.03 2.12
CA PRO A 101 -14.81 -22.05 2.58
C PRO A 101 -15.06 -21.11 3.75
N GLU A 102 -16.27 -20.54 3.87
CA GLU A 102 -16.60 -19.55 4.91
C GLU A 102 -16.38 -20.03 6.35
N GLU A 103 -16.60 -21.32 6.62
CA GLU A 103 -16.29 -21.93 7.92
C GLU A 103 -14.81 -21.86 8.30
N GLN A 104 -13.91 -22.04 7.33
CA GLN A 104 -12.47 -21.96 7.53
C GLN A 104 -12.02 -20.49 7.63
N LYS A 105 -12.63 -19.59 6.85
CA LYS A 105 -12.38 -18.15 6.97
C LYS A 105 -12.67 -17.61 8.36
N ALA A 106 -13.63 -18.16 9.09
CA ALA A 106 -13.91 -17.73 10.47
C ALA A 106 -12.70 -17.93 11.39
N ILE A 107 -11.99 -19.06 11.25
CA ILE A 107 -10.79 -19.38 12.01
C ILE A 107 -9.65 -18.42 11.66
N VAL A 108 -9.41 -18.22 10.36
CA VAL A 108 -8.37 -17.28 9.88
C VAL A 108 -8.65 -15.85 10.34
N ARG A 109 -9.92 -15.42 10.38
CA ARG A 109 -10.30 -14.09 10.88
C ARG A 109 -9.93 -13.88 12.34
N GLU A 110 -10.12 -14.89 13.18
CA GLU A 110 -9.75 -14.79 14.60
C GLU A 110 -8.24 -14.58 14.77
N GLU A 111 -7.43 -15.34 14.03
CA GLU A 111 -5.98 -15.13 14.02
C GLU A 111 -5.61 -13.74 13.49
N LEU A 112 -6.26 -13.30 12.41
CA LEU A 112 -6.00 -11.99 11.80
C LEU A 112 -6.37 -10.81 12.72
N GLU A 113 -7.42 -10.95 13.54
CA GLU A 113 -7.77 -9.97 14.57
C GLU A 113 -6.62 -9.80 15.58
N SER A 114 -5.96 -10.91 15.97
CA SER A 114 -4.78 -10.87 16.83
C SER A 114 -3.61 -10.14 16.15
N GLN A 115 -3.32 -10.43 14.88
CA GLN A 115 -2.26 -9.72 14.13
C GLN A 115 -2.56 -8.22 14.00
N ARG A 116 -3.81 -7.84 13.74
CA ARG A 116 -4.23 -6.43 13.68
C ARG A 116 -4.15 -5.74 15.04
N ALA A 117 -4.39 -6.45 16.14
CA ALA A 117 -4.18 -5.90 17.48
C ALA A 117 -2.70 -5.55 17.70
N LYS A 118 -1.76 -6.37 17.20
CA LYS A 118 -0.32 -6.07 17.23
C LYS A 118 0.04 -4.85 16.38
N LEU A 119 -0.51 -4.71 15.17
CA LEU A 119 -0.29 -3.50 14.35
C LEU A 119 -0.70 -2.21 15.09
N LYS A 120 -1.81 -2.27 15.85
CA LYS A 120 -2.30 -1.14 16.63
C LYS A 120 -1.40 -0.74 17.81
N THR A 121 -0.46 -1.59 18.23
CA THR A 121 0.51 -1.25 19.28
C THR A 121 1.68 -0.45 18.74
N LEU A 122 1.94 -0.50 17.42
CA LEU A 122 2.94 0.33 16.77
C LEU A 122 2.39 1.75 16.65
N LYS A 123 3.06 2.71 17.28
CA LYS A 123 2.61 4.11 17.39
C LYS A 123 3.60 5.08 16.75
N SER A 124 3.07 6.20 16.28
CA SER A 124 3.87 7.30 15.73
C SER A 124 3.11 8.62 15.85
N CYS A 125 3.84 9.72 15.98
CA CYS A 125 3.33 11.07 15.83
C CYS A 125 3.36 11.58 14.37
N ARG A 126 3.90 10.80 13.43
CA ARG A 126 3.98 11.16 12.00
C ARG A 126 3.05 10.28 11.16
N LEU A 127 2.42 10.89 10.16
CA LEU A 127 1.60 10.20 9.16
C LEU A 127 2.46 9.60 8.05
N GLY A 128 1.98 8.51 7.44
CA GLY A 128 2.61 7.87 6.30
C GLY A 128 3.44 6.63 6.67
N GLY A 129 4.10 6.05 5.67
CA GLY A 129 4.92 4.86 5.81
C GLY A 129 6.17 5.06 6.68
N PRO A 130 6.97 4.01 6.88
CA PRO A 130 8.18 4.06 7.71
C PRO A 130 9.19 5.15 7.32
N SER A 131 9.30 5.49 6.03
CA SER A 131 10.15 6.58 5.52
C SER A 131 9.48 7.95 5.47
N GLY A 132 8.20 8.03 5.85
CA GLY A 132 7.39 9.25 5.76
C GLY A 132 6.70 9.46 4.40
N ILE A 133 6.83 8.54 3.45
CA ILE A 133 6.02 8.57 2.22
C ILE A 133 4.54 8.39 2.59
N VAL A 134 3.70 9.35 2.20
CA VAL A 134 2.26 9.26 2.43
C VAL A 134 1.60 8.73 1.17
N ILE A 135 1.14 7.48 1.23
CA ILE A 135 0.26 6.88 0.23
C ILE A 135 -1.16 6.79 0.83
N PRO A 136 -2.13 7.61 0.39
CA PRO A 136 -3.52 7.43 0.82
C PRO A 136 -4.05 6.05 0.40
N PRO A 137 -4.94 5.42 1.19
CA PRO A 137 -5.60 4.19 0.79
C PRO A 137 -6.23 4.30 -0.60
N TYR A 138 -6.26 3.22 -1.39
CA TYR A 138 -6.80 3.24 -2.75
C TYR A 138 -8.15 3.96 -2.87
N ARG A 139 -9.09 3.66 -1.96
CA ARG A 139 -10.43 4.28 -1.92
C ARG A 139 -10.39 5.81 -1.75
N VAL A 140 -9.37 6.34 -1.08
CA VAL A 140 -9.13 7.79 -0.91
C VAL A 140 -8.41 8.36 -2.14
N LEU A 141 -7.42 7.64 -2.67
CA LEU A 141 -6.68 8.05 -3.87
C LEU A 141 -7.61 8.23 -5.08
N GLN A 142 -8.68 7.43 -5.18
CA GLN A 142 -9.73 7.58 -6.20
C GLN A 142 -10.53 8.89 -6.10
N ARG A 143 -10.47 9.59 -4.97
CA ARG A 143 -11.25 10.82 -4.70
C ARG A 143 -10.46 12.11 -4.90
N THR A 144 -9.18 12.03 -5.25
CA THR A 144 -8.28 13.18 -5.32
C THR A 144 -7.28 13.04 -6.45
N GLU A 145 -6.85 14.17 -7.02
CA GLU A 145 -5.74 14.24 -7.98
C GLU A 145 -4.39 14.52 -7.30
N THR A 146 -4.38 14.75 -5.98
CA THR A 146 -3.16 15.02 -5.22
C THR A 146 -2.34 13.75 -5.00
N ASP A 147 -1.13 13.75 -5.53
CA ASP A 147 -0.14 12.68 -5.35
C ASP A 147 0.90 13.01 -4.27
N HIS A 148 1.08 14.30 -3.95
CA HIS A 148 2.09 14.76 -3.00
C HIS A 148 1.44 15.32 -1.73
N TRP A 149 1.78 14.72 -0.59
CA TRP A 149 1.21 15.09 0.71
C TRP A 149 2.31 15.54 1.66
N CYS A 150 2.23 16.79 2.11
CA CYS A 150 3.08 17.33 3.17
C CYS A 150 2.21 17.51 4.41
N LEU A 151 2.20 16.49 5.29
CA LEU A 151 1.33 16.46 6.46
C LEU A 151 2.10 16.87 7.71
N ARG A 152 1.45 17.66 8.58
CA ARG A 152 2.03 18.06 9.86
C ARG A 152 2.11 16.85 10.82
N PRO A 153 3.18 16.74 11.63
CA PRO A 153 3.21 15.77 12.71
C PRO A 153 2.21 16.16 13.81
N SER A 154 1.72 15.17 14.54
CA SER A 154 1.00 15.35 15.79
C SER A 154 1.97 15.65 16.95
N ASN A 155 1.44 16.23 18.02
CA ASN A 155 2.15 16.39 19.29
C ASN A 155 2.11 15.12 20.15
N GLN A 156 1.40 14.07 19.71
CA GLN A 156 1.25 12.80 20.42
C GLN A 156 1.43 11.62 19.46
N ASP A 157 1.81 10.46 20.00
CA ASP A 157 1.90 9.21 19.23
C ASP A 157 0.50 8.57 19.05
N GLU A 158 -0.40 9.31 18.38
CA GLU A 158 -1.81 8.93 18.22
C GLU A 158 -2.08 8.04 17.00
N TYR A 159 -1.16 8.02 16.03
CA TYR A 159 -1.30 7.21 14.82
C TYR A 159 -0.87 5.78 15.08
N VAL A 160 -1.57 4.83 14.46
CA VAL A 160 -1.27 3.40 14.50
C VAL A 160 -0.81 2.93 13.13
N PHE A 161 -0.04 1.85 13.10
CA PHE A 161 0.31 1.24 11.82
C PHE A 161 -0.93 0.55 11.22
N CYS A 162 -1.34 1.02 10.06
CA CYS A 162 -2.46 0.52 9.26
C CYS A 162 -1.91 -0.17 8.01
N HIS A 163 -2.55 -1.25 7.58
CA HIS A 163 -2.32 -1.87 6.27
C HIS A 163 -3.09 -1.12 5.17
N ASN A 164 -4.27 -0.58 5.48
CA ASN A 164 -5.17 0.16 4.59
C ASN A 164 -5.75 -0.59 3.38
N ASP A 165 -5.38 -1.86 3.18
CA ASP A 165 -5.86 -2.74 2.11
C ASP A 165 -5.94 -4.21 2.57
N LEU A 166 -6.28 -4.43 3.86
CA LEU A 166 -6.33 -5.78 4.43
C LEU A 166 -7.61 -6.52 4.03
N SER A 167 -7.66 -6.98 2.78
CA SER A 167 -8.73 -7.82 2.23
C SER A 167 -8.42 -9.32 2.36
N GLN A 168 -9.41 -10.18 2.11
CA GLN A 168 -9.19 -11.64 2.09
C GLN A 168 -8.16 -12.09 1.04
N GLN A 169 -7.92 -11.29 -0.01
CA GLN A 169 -6.95 -11.62 -1.07
C GLN A 169 -5.50 -11.41 -0.62
N ASN A 170 -5.31 -10.60 0.42
CA ASN A 170 -4.00 -10.19 0.91
C ASN A 170 -3.55 -11.02 2.14
N VAL A 171 -4.23 -12.13 2.40
CA VAL A 171 -3.91 -13.07 3.48
C VAL A 171 -3.65 -14.44 2.87
N ILE A 172 -2.41 -14.89 2.93
CA ILE A 172 -1.98 -16.20 2.45
C ILE A 172 -2.01 -17.18 3.60
N VAL A 173 -2.66 -18.32 3.39
CA VAL A 173 -2.91 -19.34 4.42
C VAL A 173 -2.39 -20.70 3.99
N ASN A 174 -2.01 -21.51 4.98
CA ASN A 174 -1.83 -22.93 4.77
C ASN A 174 -3.22 -23.60 4.62
N GLN A 175 -3.50 -24.25 3.50
CA GLN A 175 -4.81 -24.83 3.26
C GLN A 175 -5.16 -25.98 4.24
N ASP A 176 -4.16 -26.67 4.79
CA ASP A 176 -4.36 -27.81 5.68
C ASP A 176 -4.45 -27.38 7.15
N THR A 177 -3.59 -26.45 7.58
CA THR A 177 -3.52 -26.01 9.00
C THR A 177 -4.33 -24.75 9.28
N LEU A 178 -4.73 -24.01 8.24
CA LEU A 178 -5.37 -22.69 8.29
C LEU A 178 -4.52 -21.58 8.94
N GLU A 179 -3.27 -21.86 9.28
CA GLU A 179 -2.33 -20.87 9.81
C GLU A 179 -2.03 -19.80 8.75
N ILE A 180 -2.00 -18.54 9.17
CA ILE A 180 -1.57 -17.43 8.31
C ILE A 180 -0.08 -17.60 7.99
N ARG A 181 0.23 -17.78 6.72
CA ARG A 181 1.60 -17.88 6.19
C ARG A 181 2.21 -16.53 5.88
N ALA A 182 1.40 -15.57 5.44
CA ALA A 182 1.80 -14.19 5.27
C ALA A 182 0.60 -13.25 5.09
N ILE A 183 0.76 -12.00 5.52
CA ILE A 183 -0.03 -10.87 5.06
C ILE A 183 0.80 -10.12 4.01
N ILE A 184 0.21 -9.81 2.86
CA ILE A 184 0.89 -9.24 1.69
C ILE A 184 0.25 -7.94 1.20
N ASP A 185 0.88 -7.25 0.25
CA ASP A 185 0.35 -6.04 -0.40
C ASP A 185 0.28 -4.80 0.52
N TRP A 186 1.40 -4.51 1.20
CA TRP A 186 1.55 -3.41 2.17
C TRP A 186 1.81 -2.04 1.53
N GLU A 187 1.50 -1.86 0.25
CA GLU A 187 1.85 -0.64 -0.49
C GLU A 187 1.11 0.62 -0.04
N TYR A 188 -0.05 0.46 0.61
CA TYR A 188 -0.82 1.53 1.23
C TYR A 188 -0.56 1.67 2.74
N ALA A 189 0.36 0.89 3.28
CA ALA A 189 0.58 0.82 4.70
C ALA A 189 1.27 2.07 5.26
N GLY A 190 1.05 2.32 6.53
CA GLY A 190 1.71 3.42 7.25
C GLY A 190 0.99 3.78 8.53
N PHE A 191 1.51 4.80 9.22
CA PHE A 191 0.91 5.36 10.41
C PHE A 191 -0.24 6.29 10.04
N PHE A 192 -1.45 5.95 10.49
CA PHE A 192 -2.67 6.72 10.29
C PHE A 192 -3.56 6.66 11.54
N PRO A 193 -4.57 7.54 11.65
CA PRO A 193 -5.61 7.36 12.68
C PRO A 193 -6.23 5.96 12.59
N PRO A 194 -6.56 5.30 13.72
CA PRO A 194 -7.08 3.93 13.71
C PRO A 194 -8.30 3.68 12.82
N ARG A 195 -9.09 4.72 12.54
CA ARG A 195 -10.26 4.64 11.64
C ARG A 195 -9.92 4.41 10.16
N PHE A 196 -8.65 4.57 9.76
CA PHE A 196 -8.21 4.26 8.40
C PHE A 196 -8.19 2.74 8.13
N GLU A 197 -7.97 1.93 9.16
CA GLU A 197 -7.91 0.47 9.08
C GLU A 197 -9.31 -0.15 9.18
N TYR A 198 -10.00 -0.21 8.04
CA TYR A 198 -11.29 -0.89 7.94
C TYR A 198 -11.09 -2.41 7.79
N PRO A 199 -11.86 -3.26 8.50
CA PRO A 199 -11.67 -4.72 8.50
C PRO A 199 -12.23 -5.38 7.23
N PHE A 200 -11.68 -5.06 6.06
CA PHE A 200 -12.18 -5.56 4.77
C PHE A 200 -12.12 -7.09 4.66
N TYR A 201 -11.17 -7.74 5.31
CA TYR A 201 -11.10 -9.20 5.45
C TYR A 201 -12.37 -9.85 6.02
N ALA A 202 -13.21 -9.10 6.73
CA ALA A 202 -14.48 -9.60 7.26
C ALA A 202 -15.52 -9.95 6.18
N ARG A 203 -15.29 -9.53 4.93
CA ARG A 203 -16.15 -9.83 3.79
C ARG A 203 -15.38 -10.05 2.49
N LEU A 204 -16.04 -10.62 1.50
CA LEU A 204 -15.52 -10.70 0.13
C LEU A 204 -15.66 -9.35 -0.60
N GLY A 205 -14.71 -9.07 -1.48
CA GLY A 205 -14.70 -7.88 -2.34
C GLY A 205 -13.51 -6.95 -2.09
N PRO A 206 -13.50 -5.78 -2.74
CA PRO A 206 -12.41 -4.83 -2.65
C PRO A 206 -12.37 -4.11 -1.29
N SER A 207 -11.23 -3.48 -1.01
CA SER A 207 -11.02 -2.56 0.12
C SER A 207 -11.64 -1.17 -0.10
N SER A 208 -12.92 -1.17 -0.46
CA SER A 208 -13.77 0.01 -0.64
C SER A 208 -15.20 -0.35 -0.28
N ALA A 209 -16.03 0.65 0.06
CA ALA A 209 -17.44 0.42 0.36
C ALA A 209 -18.15 -0.28 -0.81
N ILE A 210 -18.97 -1.30 -0.48
CA ILE A 210 -19.82 -2.02 -1.43
C ILE A 210 -21.25 -2.14 -0.88
N ASN A 211 -22.22 -2.42 -1.74
CA ASN A 211 -23.58 -2.83 -1.32
C ASN A 211 -24.25 -1.92 -0.28
N GLY A 212 -24.10 -0.60 -0.40
CA GLY A 212 -24.72 0.37 0.51
C GLY A 212 -24.00 0.55 1.86
N GLU A 213 -22.81 -0.02 2.02
CA GLU A 213 -21.90 0.33 3.12
C GLU A 213 -21.60 1.82 3.12
N VAL A 214 -21.30 2.35 4.32
CA VAL A 214 -20.85 3.73 4.48
C VAL A 214 -19.50 3.89 3.78
N ASP A 215 -19.44 4.82 2.83
CA ASP A 215 -18.22 5.19 2.15
C ASP A 215 -17.47 6.27 2.95
N ASP A 216 -16.36 5.88 3.58
CA ASP A 216 -15.51 6.75 4.40
C ASP A 216 -14.49 7.55 3.57
N SER A 217 -14.40 7.34 2.25
CA SER A 217 -13.30 7.85 1.44
C SER A 217 -13.18 9.38 1.44
N LEU A 218 -14.31 10.09 1.42
CA LEU A 218 -14.33 11.57 1.47
C LEU A 218 -13.98 12.11 2.86
N ASP A 219 -14.43 11.46 3.92
CA ASP A 219 -14.13 11.86 5.30
C ASP A 219 -12.64 11.63 5.64
N LEU A 220 -12.05 10.56 5.09
CA LEU A 220 -10.62 10.31 5.19
C LEU A 220 -9.82 11.34 4.37
N LEU A 221 -10.28 11.66 3.15
CA LEU A 221 -9.66 12.68 2.32
C LEU A 221 -9.68 14.06 3.00
N GLN A 222 -10.81 14.44 3.59
CA GLN A 222 -10.95 15.71 4.30
C GLN A 222 -9.97 15.82 5.45
N PHE A 223 -9.71 14.71 6.16
CA PHE A 223 -8.68 14.69 7.21
C PHE A 223 -7.27 14.86 6.65
N LEU A 224 -6.91 14.19 5.56
CA LEU A 224 -5.59 14.40 4.96
C LEU A 224 -5.41 15.87 4.53
N HIS A 225 -6.47 16.50 4.02
CA HIS A 225 -6.46 17.94 3.73
C HIS A 225 -6.34 18.81 4.99
N SER A 226 -6.99 18.45 6.10
CA SER A 226 -6.88 19.22 7.36
C SER A 226 -5.49 19.15 7.99
N GLU A 227 -4.75 18.08 7.72
CA GLU A 227 -3.37 17.89 8.19
C GLU A 227 -2.32 18.42 7.21
N SER A 228 -2.73 18.80 6.00
CA SER A 228 -1.81 19.33 4.99
C SER A 228 -1.29 20.70 5.38
N VAL A 229 0.03 20.90 5.28
CA VAL A 229 0.65 22.21 5.49
C VAL A 229 0.32 23.09 4.29
N SER A 230 -0.28 24.26 4.51
CA SER A 230 -0.49 25.25 3.45
C SER A 230 0.85 25.65 2.83
N GLN A 231 0.98 25.52 1.51
CA GLN A 231 2.17 25.94 0.75
C GLN A 231 2.43 27.47 0.81
N SER A 232 1.60 28.25 1.50
CA SER A 232 1.69 29.70 1.59
C SER A 232 2.67 30.24 2.65
N ALA A 233 3.39 29.39 3.39
CA ALA A 233 4.30 29.83 4.46
C ALA A 233 5.80 29.76 4.13
N THR A 234 6.21 29.11 3.04
CA THR A 234 7.63 28.98 2.67
C THR A 234 8.13 30.04 1.68
N ALA A 235 7.26 30.79 1.01
CA ALA A 235 7.66 31.84 0.05
C ALA A 235 8.06 33.19 0.70
N TYR A 236 7.83 33.38 2.00
CA TYR A 236 8.18 34.63 2.71
C TYR A 236 9.54 34.58 3.43
N ALA A 237 10.17 33.41 3.57
CA ALA A 237 11.47 33.29 4.22
C ALA A 237 12.66 33.60 3.28
N ASP A 238 12.51 33.34 1.98
CA ASP A 238 13.59 33.54 1.01
C ASP A 238 13.69 34.98 0.46
N THR A 239 12.65 35.81 0.62
CA THR A 239 12.68 37.23 0.21
C THR A 239 13.16 38.18 1.31
N ALA A 240 13.18 37.74 2.57
CA ALA A 240 13.60 38.59 3.70
C ALA A 240 15.13 38.63 3.92
N SER A 241 15.92 37.77 3.25
CA SER A 241 17.39 37.75 3.39
C SER A 241 18.13 38.58 2.32
N ALA A 242 17.43 39.16 1.35
CA ALA A 242 18.03 39.88 0.22
C ALA A 242 18.04 41.42 0.36
N ASN A 243 17.41 41.99 1.40
CA ASN A 243 17.21 43.46 1.51
C ASN A 243 18.01 44.16 2.62
N ASP A 244 19.01 43.52 3.23
CA ASP A 244 19.90 44.15 4.21
C ASP A 244 21.37 44.11 3.75
N LYS A 245 21.65 44.63 2.54
CA LYS A 245 22.98 45.13 2.13
C LYS A 245 22.85 46.21 1.05
N GLU A 246 22.49 47.41 1.46
CA GLU A 246 22.95 48.67 0.84
C GLU A 246 23.60 49.55 1.90
#